data_AF-A0A914YKA5-F1
#
_entry.id   AF-A0A914YKA5-F1
#
_cell.length_a   1.000
_cell.length_b   1.000
_cell.length_c   1.000
_cell.angle_alpha   90.00
_cell.angle_beta   90.00
_cell.angle_gamma   90.00
#
_symmetry.space_group_name_H-M   'P 1'
#
loop_
_entity.id
_entity.type
_entity.pdbx_description
1 polymer ?
#
loop_
_entity_poly.entity_id
_entity_poly.type
_entity_poly.pdbx_seq_one_letter_code
_entity_poly.pdbx_strand_id
1 'polypeptide(L)'
;MSNTEKIFCFPDLPLSIEEAEFPLAYGALVHKDITQVTYLLSSIYRSNNVYAFVVDGKASVDFKRRINLLSDCLPNVYVQVSVEATIFSSF
;
A
#
# COMPACT_ATOMS: atom_id res chain seq x y z
N MET A 1 -4.26 -14.16 11.11
CA MET A 1 -5.44 -13.28 11.30
C MET A 1 -5.17 -12.34 12.47
N SER A 2 -4.24 -11.39 12.32
CA SER A 2 -3.66 -10.66 13.46
C SER A 2 -3.92 -9.16 13.35
N ASN A 3 -4.93 -8.69 14.08
CA ASN A 3 -5.14 -7.32 14.60
C ASN A 3 -5.29 -6.12 13.63
N THR A 4 -4.69 -6.13 12.44
CA THR A 4 -4.61 -4.96 11.55
C THR A 4 -5.94 -4.67 10.83
N GLU A 5 -6.67 -5.72 10.42
CA GLU A 5 -7.98 -5.61 9.76
C GLU A 5 -9.04 -4.90 10.62
N LYS A 6 -8.99 -5.11 11.95
CA LYS A 6 -9.95 -4.50 12.89
C LYS A 6 -9.71 -3.03 13.16
N ILE A 7 -8.50 -2.53 12.92
CA ILE A 7 -8.13 -1.12 13.20
C ILE A 7 -8.38 -0.24 11.97
N PHE A 8 -8.07 -0.75 10.78
CA PHE A 8 -8.12 0.05 9.54
C PHE A 8 -9.28 -0.31 8.60
N CYS A 9 -10.10 -1.32 8.92
CA CYS A 9 -11.30 -1.72 8.18
C CYS A 9 -11.05 -1.87 6.66
N PHE A 10 -10.44 -2.98 6.26
CA PHE A 10 -10.26 -3.34 4.86
C PHE A 10 -11.45 -4.22 4.40
N PRO A 11 -12.37 -3.71 3.56
CA PRO A 11 -13.49 -4.52 3.07
C PRO A 11 -13.02 -5.62 2.10
N ASP A 12 -13.50 -6.84 2.32
CA ASP A 12 -13.14 -8.01 1.49
C ASP A 12 -13.91 -8.08 0.16
N LEU A 13 -15.01 -7.32 0.02
CA LEU A 13 -15.89 -7.35 -1.15
C LEU A 13 -16.15 -5.93 -1.69
N PRO A 14 -16.35 -5.77 -3.01
CA PRO A 14 -16.78 -4.50 -3.60
C PRO A 14 -18.17 -4.12 -3.08
N LEU A 15 -18.43 -2.81 -2.93
CA LEU A 15 -19.68 -2.33 -2.33
C LEU A 15 -20.81 -2.18 -3.36
N SER A 16 -20.46 -2.14 -4.66
CA SER A 16 -21.43 -2.07 -5.74
C SER A 16 -20.96 -2.86 -6.98
N ILE A 17 -21.90 -3.11 -7.90
CA ILE A 17 -21.60 -3.79 -9.18
C ILE A 17 -20.73 -2.87 -10.04
N GLU A 18 -21.02 -1.57 -10.04
CA GLU A 18 -20.28 -0.56 -10.79
C GLU A 18 -18.82 -0.48 -10.33
N GLU A 19 -18.56 -0.54 -9.01
CA GLU A 19 -17.19 -0.62 -8.48
C GLU A 19 -16.51 -1.93 -8.91
N ALA A 20 -17.22 -3.06 -8.86
CA ALA A 20 -16.67 -4.37 -9.23
C ALA A 20 -16.29 -4.47 -10.71
N GLU A 21 -17.05 -3.81 -11.59
CA GLU A 21 -16.80 -3.77 -13.04
C GLU A 21 -15.67 -2.80 -13.44
N PHE A 22 -15.22 -1.94 -12.52
CA PHE A 22 -14.20 -0.92 -12.81
C PHE A 22 -12.99 -1.00 -11.86
N PRO A 23 -12.11 -2.01 -12.01
CA PRO A 23 -10.93 -2.15 -11.17
C PRO A 23 -9.90 -1.04 -11.43
N LEU A 24 -9.41 -0.41 -10.37
CA LEU A 24 -8.41 0.65 -10.42
C LEU A 24 -7.03 0.15 -9.98
N ALA A 25 -5.98 0.78 -10.52
CA ALA A 25 -4.59 0.57 -10.10
C ALA A 25 -4.01 1.87 -9.52
N TYR A 26 -3.43 1.78 -8.32
CA TYR A 26 -2.78 2.89 -7.63
C TYR A 26 -1.27 2.63 -7.51
N GLY A 27 -0.48 3.64 -7.81
CA GLY A 27 0.96 3.65 -7.56
C GLY A 27 1.33 4.75 -6.58
N ALA A 28 2.12 4.45 -5.55
CA ALA A 28 2.57 5.43 -4.58
C ALA A 28 4.05 5.25 -4.22
N LEU A 29 4.81 6.34 -4.21
CA LEU A 29 6.18 6.39 -3.72
C LEU A 29 6.19 6.76 -2.24
N VAL A 30 6.82 5.96 -1.40
CA VAL A 30 6.80 6.10 0.07
C VAL A 30 8.18 5.89 0.68
N HIS A 31 8.49 6.58 1.79
CA HIS A 31 9.86 6.57 2.31
C HIS A 31 10.05 6.71 3.83
N LYS A 32 9.01 7.02 4.64
CA LYS A 32 9.23 7.46 6.04
C LYS A 32 8.28 6.89 7.10
N ASP A 33 6.97 7.03 6.95
CA ASP A 33 6.00 6.70 8.01
C ASP A 33 4.97 5.66 7.54
N ILE A 34 5.03 4.46 8.12
CA ILE A 34 4.09 3.38 7.79
C ILE A 34 2.66 3.70 8.23
N THR A 35 2.51 4.46 9.31
CA THR A 35 1.21 4.81 9.89
C THR A 35 0.44 5.65 8.89
N GLN A 36 1.11 6.63 8.28
CA GLN A 36 0.55 7.46 7.23
C GLN A 36 0.15 6.62 6.01
N VAL A 37 1.00 5.67 5.60
CA VAL A 37 0.70 4.76 4.48
C VAL A 37 -0.52 3.91 4.78
N THR A 38 -0.64 3.35 5.98
CA THR A 38 -1.82 2.54 6.37
C THR A 38 -3.08 3.38 6.46
N TYR A 39 -3.01 4.63 6.95
CA TYR A 39 -4.15 5.54 6.95
C TYR A 39 -4.59 5.89 5.52
N LEU A 40 -3.64 6.24 4.65
CA LEU A 40 -3.94 6.51 3.25
C LEU A 40 -4.60 5.28 2.61
N LEU A 41 -4.00 4.10 2.75
CA LEU A 41 -4.54 2.87 2.19
C LEU A 41 -5.95 2.61 2.71
N SER A 42 -6.19 2.72 4.02
CA SER A 42 -7.53 2.52 4.60
C SER A 42 -8.61 3.43 4.01
N SER A 43 -8.26 4.67 3.65
CA SER A 43 -9.22 5.61 3.06
C SER A 43 -9.62 5.27 1.61
N ILE A 44 -8.76 4.57 0.87
CA ILE A 44 -8.97 4.29 -0.56
C ILE A 44 -9.08 2.80 -0.88
N TYR A 45 -8.96 1.91 0.11
CA TYR A 45 -8.90 0.48 -0.11
C TYR A 45 -10.22 -0.08 -0.64
N ARG A 46 -10.11 -0.91 -1.68
CA ARG A 46 -11.16 -1.80 -2.18
C ARG A 46 -10.52 -3.12 -2.56
N SER A 47 -11.21 -4.23 -2.32
CA SER A 47 -10.68 -5.57 -2.58
C SER A 47 -10.43 -5.86 -4.06
N ASN A 48 -11.16 -5.20 -4.96
CA ASN A 48 -11.02 -5.36 -6.42
C ASN A 48 -9.96 -4.43 -7.05
N ASN A 49 -9.41 -3.48 -6.30
CA ASN A 49 -8.36 -2.58 -6.77
C ASN A 49 -6.97 -3.16 -6.51
N VAL A 50 -5.97 -2.67 -7.24
CA VAL A 50 -4.56 -3.06 -7.09
C VAL A 50 -3.75 -1.87 -6.59
N TYR A 51 -2.86 -2.10 -5.63
CA TYR A 51 -2.02 -1.08 -5.03
C TYR A 51 -0.54 -1.46 -5.13
N ALA A 52 0.28 -0.59 -5.71
CA ALA A 52 1.72 -0.76 -5.82
C ALA A 52 2.45 0.34 -5.04
N PHE A 53 3.18 -0.05 -4.00
CA PHE A 53 4.04 0.85 -3.23
C PHE A 53 5.49 0.69 -3.68
N VAL A 54 6.05 1.78 -4.18
CA VAL A 54 7.49 1.88 -4.42
C VAL A 54 8.13 2.50 -3.19
N VAL A 55 9.07 1.80 -2.58
CA VAL A 55 9.78 2.24 -1.39
C VAL A 55 11.12 2.82 -1.78
N ASP A 56 11.41 4.04 -1.35
CA ASP A 56 12.73 4.66 -1.59
C ASP A 56 13.87 3.77 -1.03
N GLY A 57 14.89 3.53 -1.85
CA GLY A 57 16.11 2.81 -1.46
C GLY A 57 16.79 3.36 -0.20
N LYS A 58 16.66 4.65 0.12
CA LYS A 58 17.17 5.29 1.35
C LYS A 58 16.28 5.09 2.58
N ALA A 59 15.08 4.55 2.44
CA ALA A 59 14.18 4.34 3.57
C ALA A 59 14.80 3.40 4.61
N SER A 60 14.44 3.59 5.88
CA SER A 60 14.97 2.79 6.98
C SER A 60 14.62 1.30 6.82
N VAL A 61 15.49 0.43 7.34
CA VAL A 61 15.24 -1.03 7.33
C VAL A 61 13.94 -1.38 8.05
N ASP A 62 13.63 -0.66 9.14
CA ASP A 62 12.37 -0.83 9.86
C ASP A 62 11.14 -0.45 9.02
N PHE A 63 11.21 0.63 8.25
CA PHE A 63 10.13 1.02 7.35
C PHE A 63 9.92 -0.04 6.26
N LYS A 64 11.01 -0.46 5.58
CA LYS A 64 10.97 -1.52 4.55
C LYS A 64 10.38 -2.82 5.08
N ARG A 65 10.78 -3.24 6.28
CA ARG A 65 10.21 -4.43 6.94
C ARG A 65 8.72 -4.28 7.21
N ARG A 66 8.30 -3.15 7.77
CA ARG A 66 6.89 -2.92 8.13
C ARG A 66 5.97 -2.84 6.91
N ILE A 67 6.42 -2.23 5.82
CA ILE A 67 5.63 -2.16 4.60
C ILE A 67 5.57 -3.50 3.85
N ASN A 68 6.62 -4.32 3.91
CA ASN A 68 6.55 -5.70 3.39
C ASN A 68 5.54 -6.56 4.17
N LEU A 69 5.45 -6.39 5.50
CA LEU A 69 4.41 -7.05 6.29
C LEU A 69 2.99 -6.64 5.86
N LEU A 70 2.82 -5.43 5.33
CA LEU A 70 1.54 -4.96 4.81
C LEU A 70 1.15 -5.70 3.53
N SER A 71 2.09 -5.92 2.60
CA SER A 71 1.85 -6.73 1.40
C SER A 71 1.60 -8.21 1.71
N ASP A 72 2.23 -8.75 2.76
CA ASP A 72 1.96 -10.14 3.19
C ASP A 72 0.52 -10.31 3.71
N CYS A 73 -0.08 -9.25 4.26
CA CYS A 73 -1.45 -9.28 4.78
C CYS A 73 -2.52 -9.08 3.70
N LEU A 74 -2.20 -8.35 2.62
CA LEU A 74 -3.17 -7.89 1.64
C LEU A 74 -2.75 -8.35 0.23
N PRO A 75 -3.44 -9.33 -0.38
CA PRO A 75 -3.00 -9.97 -1.62
C PRO A 75 -3.01 -9.04 -2.85
N ASN A 76 -3.74 -7.92 -2.77
CA ASN A 76 -3.81 -6.90 -3.81
C ASN A 76 -2.84 -5.72 -3.60
N VAL A 77 -1.94 -5.83 -2.63
CA VAL A 77 -0.90 -4.85 -2.32
C VAL A 77 0.47 -5.42 -2.69
N TYR A 78 1.18 -4.70 -3.55
CA TYR A 78 2.52 -5.05 -4.02
C TYR A 78 3.52 -4.02 -3.53
N VAL A 79 4.70 -4.47 -3.12
CA VAL A 79 5.77 -3.60 -2.62
C VAL A 79 7.05 -3.88 -3.40
N GLN A 80 7.69 -2.81 -3.88
CA GLN A 80 8.98 -2.87 -4.54
C GLN A 80 9.92 -1.81 -3.96
N VAL A 81 11.16 -2.19 -3.67
CA VAL A 81 12.19 -1.22 -3.26
C VAL A 81 12.86 -0.65 -4.50
N SER A 82 12.96 0.68 -4.58
CA SER A 82 13.67 1.35 -5.66
C SER A 82 15.17 1.08 -5.55
N VAL A 83 15.79 0.72 -6.67
CA VAL A 83 17.25 0.52 -6.76
C VAL A 83 17.96 1.87 -6.70
N GLU A 84 17.40 2.86 -7.39
CA GLU A 84 17.85 4.23 -7.33
C GLU A 84 17.13 4.95 -6.20
N ALA A 85 17.91 5.64 -5.38
CA ALA A 85 17.35 6.41 -4.30
C ALA A 85 16.82 7.73 -4.85
N THR A 86 15.51 7.93 -4.78
CA THR A 86 14.87 9.14 -5.28
C THR A 86 15.51 10.37 -4.62
N ILE A 87 15.80 11.38 -5.43
CA ILE A 87 16.29 12.66 -4.96
C ILE A 87 15.18 13.66 -5.21
N PHE A 88 14.94 14.55 -4.25
CA PHE A 88 14.02 15.64 -4.48
C PHE A 88 14.49 16.42 -5.71
N SER A 89 13.65 16.51 -6.75
CA SER A 89 13.93 17.08 -8.08
C SER A 89 14.74 16.23 -9.10
N SER A 90 14.92 14.93 -8.88
CA SER A 90 15.36 14.02 -9.96
C SER A 90 14.19 13.56 -10.83
N PHE A 91 14.46 13.27 -12.12
CA PHE A 91 13.51 12.66 -13.05
C PHE A 91 13.20 11.20 -12.67
#